data_AF-A0A951ZHM6-F1
#
_entry.id   AF-A0A951ZHM6-F1
#
_cell.length_a   1.000
_cell.length_b   1.000
_cell.length_c   1.000
_cell.angle_alpha   90.00
_cell.angle_beta   90.00
_cell.angle_gamma   90.00
#
_symmetry.space_group_name_H-M   'P 1'
#
loop_
_entity.id
_entity.type
_entity.pdbx_description
1 polymer ?
#
loop_
_entity_poly.entity_id
_entity_poly.type
_entity_poly.pdbx_seq_one_letter_code
_entity_poly.pdbx_strand_id
1 'polypeptide(L)'
;MATRRELPRLVASARRLLRLRHDTDEAGAIARITAEVDFRGGTLWALILAIVVASVGLNVNSTAVIIGAMLISPLMGPIMGAGLGLGINDVALLRRSIRNLLI
;
A
#
# COMPACT_ATOMS: atom_id res chain seq x y z
N MET A 1 -46.61 5.35 -5.27
CA MET A 1 -46.27 5.12 -6.70
C MET A 1 -45.06 5.99 -7.14
N ALA A 2 -43.90 5.94 -6.45
CA ALA A 2 -42.74 6.79 -6.79
C ALA A 2 -41.38 6.05 -6.95
N THR A 3 -41.25 4.80 -6.51
CA THR A 3 -39.95 4.12 -6.38
C THR A 3 -39.43 3.41 -7.65
N ARG A 4 -40.23 3.28 -8.74
CA ARG A 4 -39.80 2.51 -9.94
C ARG A 4 -38.96 3.29 -10.96
N ARG A 5 -38.72 4.60 -10.80
CA ARG A 5 -38.01 5.44 -11.80
C ARG A 5 -36.52 5.67 -11.53
N GLU A 6 -35.99 5.31 -10.36
CA GLU A 6 -34.58 5.56 -10.00
C GLU A 6 -33.63 4.39 -10.29
N LEU A 7 -34.16 3.17 -10.43
CA LEU A 7 -33.43 1.95 -10.79
C LEU A 7 -32.50 2.09 -12.02
N PRO A 8 -32.92 2.68 -13.16
CA PRO A 8 -32.05 2.79 -14.32
C PRO A 8 -30.87 3.76 -14.13
N ARG A 9 -30.99 4.76 -13.23
CA ARG A 9 -29.91 5.71 -12.94
C ARG A 9 -28.83 5.09 -12.04
N LEU A 10 -29.24 4.29 -11.04
CA LEU A 10 -28.31 3.55 -10.19
C LEU A 10 -27.56 2.47 -10.99
N VAL A 11 -28.24 1.77 -11.90
CA VAL A 11 -27.61 0.79 -12.80
C VAL A 11 -26.65 1.50 -13.76
N ALA A 12 -26.99 2.69 -14.27
CA ALA A 12 -26.08 3.47 -15.10
C ALA A 12 -24.84 3.96 -14.33
N SER A 13 -25.00 4.40 -13.07
CA SER A 13 -23.88 4.78 -12.20
C SER A 13 -23.01 3.58 -11.82
N ALA A 14 -23.61 2.44 -11.49
CA ALA A 14 -22.91 1.19 -11.24
C ALA A 14 -22.14 0.70 -12.49
N ARG A 15 -22.73 0.85 -13.68
CA ARG A 15 -22.08 0.52 -14.95
C ARG A 15 -20.95 1.49 -15.31
N ARG A 16 -21.03 2.76 -14.88
CA ARG A 16 -19.90 3.72 -14.99
C ARG A 16 -18.77 3.36 -14.03
N LEU A 17 -19.08 2.96 -12.79
CA LEU A 17 -18.10 2.45 -11.84
C LEU A 17 -17.42 1.17 -12.34
N LEU A 18 -18.17 0.25 -12.97
CA LEU A 18 -17.63 -0.96 -13.59
C LEU A 18 -16.80 -0.70 -14.87
N ARG A 19 -16.91 0.50 -15.46
CA ARG A 19 -16.11 0.92 -16.63
C ARG A 19 -14.72 1.47 -16.25
N LEU A 20 -14.39 1.65 -14.97
CA LEU A 20 -13.06 2.11 -14.52
C LEU A 20 -11.92 1.15 -14.88
N ARG A 21 -12.22 -0.10 -15.25
CA ARG A 21 -11.22 -1.15 -15.53
C ARG A 21 -10.37 -0.88 -16.79
N HIS A 22 -10.72 0.12 -17.60
CA HIS A 22 -9.99 0.45 -18.83
C HIS A 22 -9.03 1.65 -18.69
N ASP A 23 -9.09 2.39 -17.58
CA ASP A 23 -8.26 3.58 -17.29
C ASP A 23 -7.14 3.28 -16.25
N THR A 24 -6.86 2.00 -15.99
CA THR A 24 -5.86 1.59 -15.02
C THR A 24 -4.47 1.57 -15.66
N ASP A 25 -3.58 2.45 -15.21
CA ASP A 25 -2.17 2.47 -15.63
C ASP A 25 -1.36 1.39 -14.89
N GLU A 26 -1.37 0.18 -15.44
CA GLU A 26 -0.62 -0.96 -14.90
C GLU A 26 0.89 -0.71 -14.94
N ALA A 27 1.39 -0.09 -16.01
CA ALA A 27 2.81 0.18 -16.19
C ALA A 27 3.31 1.22 -15.17
N GLY A 28 2.53 2.29 -14.96
CA GLY A 28 2.82 3.28 -13.92
C GLY A 28 2.75 2.69 -12.51
N ALA A 29 1.78 1.81 -12.24
CA ALA A 29 1.69 1.14 -10.94
C ALA A 29 2.93 0.27 -10.65
N ILE A 30 3.37 -0.54 -11.63
CA ILE A 30 4.57 -1.37 -11.51
C ILE A 30 5.79 -0.49 -11.25
N ALA A 31 6.00 0.57 -12.04
CA ALA A 31 7.15 1.45 -11.89
C ALA A 31 7.21 2.13 -10.50
N ARG A 32 6.06 2.58 -9.99
CA ARG A 32 5.97 3.21 -8.65
C ARG A 32 6.30 2.22 -7.54
N ILE A 33 5.70 1.03 -7.57
CA ILE A 33 5.96 -0.02 -6.58
C ILE A 33 7.44 -0.44 -6.63
N THR A 34 8.02 -0.64 -7.80
CA THR A 34 9.44 -1.00 -7.95
C THR A 34 10.37 0.08 -7.42
N ALA A 35 10.02 1.37 -7.56
CA ALA A 35 10.81 2.47 -7.01
C ALA A 35 10.73 2.52 -5.46
N GLU A 36 9.57 2.21 -4.89
CA GLU A 36 9.34 2.20 -3.43
C GLU A 36 9.97 0.99 -2.72
N VAL A 37 10.37 -0.06 -3.46
CA VAL A 37 11.08 -1.22 -2.90
C VAL A 37 12.44 -0.84 -2.33
N ASP A 38 13.10 0.19 -2.87
CA ASP A 38 14.43 0.59 -2.40
C ASP A 38 14.38 1.29 -1.03
N PHE A 39 14.57 0.49 0.01
CA PHE A 39 14.79 0.95 1.38
C PHE A 39 16.24 1.40 1.57
N ARG A 40 16.55 2.64 1.20
CA ARG A 40 17.89 3.24 1.40
C ARG A 40 17.79 4.66 1.95
N GLY A 41 18.74 5.03 2.80
CA GLY A 41 18.91 6.39 3.31
C GLY A 41 17.75 6.84 4.20
N GLY A 42 16.91 7.75 3.71
CA GLY A 42 15.88 8.44 4.51
C GLY A 42 14.72 7.56 4.97
N THR A 43 14.30 6.58 4.17
CA THR A 43 13.22 5.64 4.54
C THR A 43 13.64 4.72 5.69
N LEU A 44 14.91 4.31 5.76
CA LEU A 44 15.45 3.56 6.89
C LEU A 44 15.45 4.38 8.19
N TRP A 45 15.83 5.66 8.12
CA TRP A 45 15.76 6.55 9.28
C TRP A 45 14.33 6.75 9.77
N ALA A 46 13.38 6.94 8.85
CA ALA A 46 11.96 7.02 9.20
C ALA A 46 11.45 5.73 9.84
N LEU A 47 11.91 4.56 9.39
CA LEU A 47 11.57 3.28 10.00
C LEU A 47 12.12 3.18 11.44
N ILE A 48 13.37 3.56 11.67
CA ILE A 48 13.97 3.58 13.02
C ILE A 48 13.15 4.49 13.95
N LEU A 49 12.77 5.67 13.48
CA LEU A 49 11.92 6.59 14.25
C LEU A 49 10.54 5.98 14.53
N ALA A 50 9.92 5.31 13.55
CA ALA A 50 8.63 4.64 13.75
C ALA A 50 8.72 3.53 14.81
N ILE A 51 9.80 2.75 14.84
CA ILE A 51 10.03 1.71 15.86
C ILE A 51 10.16 2.35 17.25
N VAL A 52 10.95 3.43 17.38
CA VAL A 52 11.10 4.15 18.66
C VAL A 52 9.77 4.70 19.16
N VAL A 53 9.00 5.35 18.27
CA VAL A 53 7.67 5.89 18.62
C VAL A 53 6.70 4.77 19.01
N ALA A 54 6.72 3.63 18.31
CA ALA A 54 5.91 2.48 18.67
C ALA A 54 6.31 1.89 20.04
N SER A 55 7.60 1.79 20.34
CA SER A 55 8.10 1.34 21.64
C SER A 55 7.70 2.29 22.77
N VAL A 56 7.79 3.60 22.56
CA VAL A 56 7.30 4.59 23.52
C VAL A 56 5.78 4.46 23.69
N GLY A 57 5.04 4.31 22.59
CA GLY A 57 3.59 4.09 22.59
C GLY A 57 3.18 2.86 23.40
N LEU A 58 3.94 1.76 23.29
CA LEU A 58 3.74 0.56 24.09
C LEU A 58 4.06 0.80 25.58
N ASN A 59 5.16 1.50 25.88
CA ASN A 59 5.54 1.82 27.26
C ASN A 59 4.49 2.69 27.98
N VAL A 60 3.86 3.63 27.27
CA VAL A 60 2.79 4.47 27.81
C VAL A 60 1.38 3.87 27.63
N ASN A 61 1.28 2.63 27.16
CA ASN A 61 0.01 1.94 26.87
C ASN A 61 -0.96 2.75 25.99
N SER A 62 -0.44 3.49 25.00
CA SER A 62 -1.24 4.34 24.11
C SER A 62 -1.39 3.72 22.72
N THR A 63 -2.56 3.14 22.48
CA THR A 63 -2.94 2.60 21.17
C THR A 63 -2.87 3.67 20.07
N ALA A 64 -3.24 4.91 20.38
CA ALA A 64 -3.20 6.01 19.41
C ALA A 64 -1.79 6.25 18.86
N VAL A 65 -0.76 6.16 19.71
CA VAL A 65 0.65 6.33 19.30
C VAL A 65 1.12 5.15 18.47
N ILE A 66 0.71 3.92 18.83
CA ILE A 66 1.05 2.70 18.08
C ILE A 66 0.47 2.75 16.66
N ILE A 67 -0.79 3.16 16.51
CA ILE A 67 -1.42 3.31 15.18
C ILE A 67 -0.75 4.45 14.40
N GLY A 68 -0.38 5.56 15.06
CA GLY A 68 0.37 6.63 14.43
C GLY A 68 1.71 6.16 13.84
N ALA A 69 2.45 5.32 14.57
CA ALA A 69 3.69 4.71 14.09
C ALA A 69 3.47 3.79 12.87
N MET A 70 2.34 3.07 12.80
CA MET A 70 1.99 2.24 11.64
C MET A 70 1.74 3.09 10.39
N LEU A 71 1.11 4.26 10.51
CA LEU A 71 0.77 5.12 9.36
C LEU A 71 1.99 5.78 8.72
N ILE A 72 3.03 6.07 9.50
CA ILE A 72 4.26 6.73 9.02
C ILE A 72 5.34 5.73 8.59
N SER A 73 5.15 4.43 8.84
CA SER A 73 6.16 3.43 8.57
C SER A 73 6.29 3.17 7.07
N PRO A 74 7.49 3.34 6.48
CA PRO A 74 7.67 3.17 5.04
C PRO A 74 7.66 1.71 4.58
N LEU A 75 7.50 0.73 5.50
CA LEU A 75 7.58 -0.72 5.22
C LEU A 75 6.60 -1.22 4.16
N MET A 76 5.55 -0.44 3.83
CA MET A 76 4.56 -0.80 2.82
C MET A 76 5.18 -1.01 1.43
N GLY A 77 6.23 -0.28 1.05
CA GLY A 77 6.88 -0.39 -0.27
C GLY A 77 7.44 -1.79 -0.55
N PRO A 78 8.36 -2.32 0.27
CA PRO A 78 8.88 -3.68 0.12
C PRO A 78 7.81 -4.78 0.21
N ILE A 79 6.77 -4.63 1.04
CA ILE A 79 5.68 -5.62 1.12
C ILE A 79 4.89 -5.65 -0.20
N MET A 80 4.52 -4.48 -0.71
CA MET A 80 3.83 -4.34 -2.00
C MET A 80 4.69 -4.86 -3.15
N GLY A 81 6.00 -4.58 -3.15
CA GLY A 81 6.94 -5.08 -4.15
C GLY A 81 7.13 -6.59 -4.14
N ALA A 82 7.11 -7.22 -2.95
CA ALA A 82 7.13 -8.68 -2.84
C ALA A 82 5.84 -9.29 -3.41
N GLY A 83 4.68 -8.72 -3.08
CA GLY A 83 3.38 -9.14 -3.63
C GLY A 83 3.31 -8.95 -5.15
N LEU A 84 3.80 -7.81 -5.66
CA LEU A 84 3.88 -7.56 -7.10
C LEU A 84 4.81 -8.54 -7.78
N GLY A 85 6.01 -8.77 -7.24
CA GLY A 85 6.98 -9.74 -7.77
C GLY A 85 6.43 -11.16 -7.82
N LEU A 86 5.65 -11.57 -6.82
CA LEU A 86 4.91 -12.84 -6.86
C LEU A 86 3.81 -12.84 -7.94
N GLY A 87 3.06 -11.73 -8.07
CA GLY A 87 1.95 -11.61 -9.02
C GLY A 87 2.39 -11.61 -10.49
N ILE A 88 3.51 -10.96 -10.82
CA ILE A 88 4.08 -10.93 -12.18
C ILE A 88 5.17 -11.99 -12.40
N ASN A 89 5.43 -12.84 -11.41
CA ASN A 89 6.49 -13.85 -11.42
C ASN A 89 7.91 -13.29 -11.67
N ASP A 90 8.17 -12.06 -11.18
CA ASP A 90 9.49 -11.44 -11.21
C ASP A 90 10.28 -11.80 -9.94
N VAL A 91 11.07 -12.87 -10.06
CA VAL A 91 11.91 -13.41 -8.99
C VAL A 91 12.99 -12.42 -8.55
N ALA A 92 13.45 -11.53 -9.45
CA ALA A 92 14.45 -10.53 -9.10
C ALA A 92 13.85 -9.45 -8.20
N LEU A 93 12.66 -8.93 -8.55
CA LEU A 93 11.91 -7.99 -7.72
C LEU A 93 11.53 -8.60 -6.37
N LEU A 94 11.09 -9.86 -6.37
CA LEU A 94 10.74 -10.59 -5.16
C LEU A 94 11.94 -10.72 -4.22
N ARG A 95 13.09 -11.18 -4.73
CA ARG A 95 14.31 -11.35 -3.93
C ARG A 95 14.82 -10.02 -3.38
N ARG A 96 14.72 -8.94 -4.17
CA ARG A 96 15.10 -7.58 -3.73
C ARG A 96 14.19 -7.10 -2.60
N SER A 97 12.88 -7.24 -2.78
CA SER A 97 11.86 -6.85 -1.80
C SER A 97 12.00 -7.61 -0.48
N ILE A 98 12.18 -8.93 -0.54
CA ILE A 98 12.39 -9.76 0.65
C ILE A 98 13.69 -9.40 1.35
N ARG A 99 14.78 -9.18 0.61
CA ARG A 99 16.05 -8.75 1.22
C ARG A 99 15.88 -7.43 1.96
N ASN A 100 15.17 -6.48 1.38
CA ASN A 100 14.92 -5.18 2.00
C ASN A 100 13.95 -5.25 3.19
N LEU A 101 13.14 -6.32 3.32
CA LEU A 101 12.29 -6.58 4.49
C LEU A 101 13.04 -7.23 5.65
N LEU A 102 14.09 -8.00 5.34
CA LEU A 102 14.88 -8.77 6.32
C LEU A 102 16.11 -7.99 6.84
N ILE A 103 16.41 -6.85 6.24
CA ILE A 103 17.43 -5.89 6.70
C ILE A 103 16.77 -4.90 7.64
#